data_AF-A0A7C6GF16-F1
#
_entry.id   AF-A0A7C6GF16-F1
#
_cell.length_a   1.000
_cell.length_b   1.000
_cell.length_c   1.000
_cell.angle_alpha   90.00
_cell.angle_beta   90.00
_cell.angle_gamma   90.00
#
_symmetry.space_group_name_H-M   'P 1'
#
loop_
_entity.id
_entity.type
_entity.pdbx_description
1 polymer ?
#
loop_
_entity_poly.entity_id
_entity_poly.type
_entity_poly.pdbx_seq_one_letter_code
_entity_poly.pdbx_strand_id
1 'polypeptide(L)' 'RYENRNGGYTRILKLEERKGDDALIVILELV' A
#
# COMPACT_ATOMS: atom_id res chain seq x y z
N ARG A 1 1.07 19.19 -1.70
CA ARG A 1 -0.17 18.44 -2.04
C ARG A 1 -1.07 18.19 -0.82
N TYR A 2 -0.55 18.08 0.42
CA TYR A 2 -1.33 17.60 1.58
C TYR A 2 -1.48 18.58 2.75
N GLU A 3 -1.30 19.88 2.53
CA GLU A 3 -1.24 20.90 3.59
C GLU A 3 -2.46 20.88 4.53
N ASN A 4 -3.65 20.56 4.02
CA ASN A 4 -4.90 20.53 4.81
C ASN A 4 -5.41 19.11 5.09
N ARG A 5 -4.62 18.06 4.82
CA ARG A 5 -5.05 16.67 5.03
C ARG A 5 -4.54 16.20 6.39
N ASN A 6 -5.41 15.62 7.23
CA ASN A 6 -5.03 15.12 8.54
C ASN A 6 -4.80 13.60 8.50
N GLY A 7 -3.68 13.19 7.91
CA GLY A 7 -3.27 11.78 7.84
C GLY A 7 -3.75 11.02 6.60
N GLY A 8 -3.44 9.73 6.56
CA GLY A 8 -3.77 8.85 5.42
C GLY A 8 -3.09 9.28 4.12
N TYR A 9 -1.79 9.58 4.19
CA TYR A 9 -0.98 9.99 3.03
C TYR A 9 -0.47 8.82 2.21
N THR A 10 -0.54 7.61 2.78
CA THR A 10 -0.13 6.37 2.14
C THR A 10 -1.33 5.45 1.98
N ARG A 11 -1.37 4.74 0.86
CA ARG A 11 -2.32 3.65 0.61
C ARG A 11 -1.56 2.34 0.46
N ILE A 12 -2.13 1.28 1.04
CA ILE A 12 -1.70 -0.09 0.85
C ILE A 12 -2.78 -0.83 0.06
N LEU A 13 -2.41 -1.41 -1.08
CA LEU A 13 -3.26 -2.28 -1.89
C LEU A 13 -2.76 -3.71 -1.77
N LYS A 14 -3.61 -4.62 -1.28
CA LYS A 14 -3.27 -6.05 -1.20
C LYS A 14 -3.39 -6.69 -2.58
N LEU A 15 -2.41 -7.51 -2.92
CA LEU A 15 -2.41 -8.35 -4.11
C LEU A 15 -2.51 -9.82 -3.70
N GLU A 16 -2.23 -10.72 -4.62
CA GLU A 16 -2.04 -12.14 -4.33
C GLU A 16 -0.67 -12.40 -3.70
N GLU A 17 -0.53 -13.60 -3.16
CA GLU A 17 0.69 -14.11 -2.59
C GLU A 17 1.80 -14.30 -3.64
N ARG A 18 3.04 -14.09 -3.21
CA ARG A 18 4.22 -14.31 -4.04
C ARG A 18 4.38 -15.80 -4.35
N LYS A 19 4.57 -16.10 -5.62
CA LYS A 19 4.90 -17.46 -6.05
C LYS A 19 6.22 -17.93 -5.41
N GLY A 20 6.16 -19.04 -4.68
CA GLY A 20 7.32 -19.75 -4.13
C GLY A 20 7.40 -19.74 -2.60
N ASP A 21 6.81 -18.75 -1.93
CA ASP A 21 6.80 -18.67 -0.47
C ASP A 21 5.47 -18.22 0.14
N ASP A 22 4.43 -18.06 -0.67
CA ASP A 22 3.06 -17.75 -0.23
C ASP A 22 2.97 -16.46 0.60
N ALA A 23 3.93 -15.55 0.43
CA ALA A 23 3.97 -14.30 1.15
C ALA A 23 3.05 -13.27 0.47
N LEU A 24 2.05 -12.75 1.20
CA LEU A 24 1.14 -11.72 0.70
C LEU A 24 1.89 -10.46 0.22
N ILE A 25 1.76 -10.10 -1.06
CA ILE A 25 2.36 -8.89 -1.63
C ILE A 25 1.40 -7.71 -1.48
N VAL A 26 1.97 -6.50 -1.33
CA VAL A 26 1.21 -5.25 -1.38
C VAL A 26 1.89 -4.19 -2.24
N ILE A 27 1.10 -3.24 -2.76
CA ILE A 27 1.61 -1.98 -3.33
C ILE A 27 1.44 -0.88 -2.27
N LEU A 28 2.50 -0.11 -2.03
CA LEU A 28 2.51 1.06 -1.15
C LEU A 28 2.70 2.33 -1.99
N GLU A 29 1.75 3.25 -1.93
CA GLU A 29 1.77 4.50 -2.72
C GLU A 29 1.43 5.73 -1.87
N LEU A 30 1.91 6.90 -2.31
CA LEU A 30 1.48 8.20 -1.80
C LEU A 30 0.17 8.63 -2.49
N VAL A 31 -0.81 9.10 -1.72
CA VAL A 31 -2.16 9.46 -2.20
C VAL A 31 -2.18 10.70 -3.07
#